data_AF-A0A380FEU7-F1
#
_entry.id   AF-A0A380FEU7-F1
#
_cell.length_a   1.000
_cell.length_b   1.000
_cell.length_c   1.000
_cell.angle_alpha   90.00
_cell.angle_beta   90.00
_cell.angle_gamma   90.00
#
_symmetry.space_group_name_H-M   'P 1'
#
loop_
_entity.id
_entity.type
_entity.pdbx_description
1 polymer ?
#
loop_
_entity_poly.entity_id
_entity_poly.type
_entity_poly.pdbx_seq_one_letter_code
_entity_poly.pdbx_strand_id
1 'polypeptide(L)'
;MGKTSFLFNALKSDDIDGYLEFTGTVLGELTKEDLKSKQEDKVYQQAKDSLEKKYDMTMLKPMKYNNTYALAVKRDFAKKHNIKTIGDLNKVSDQIKPGFTLEFNDRSDGYPAVKKSISFRHI
;
A
#
# COMPACT_ATOMS: atom_id res chain seq x y z
N MET A 1 -12.85 -6.40 11.98
CA MET A 1 -12.69 -5.02 11.48
C MET A 1 -13.60 -4.89 10.28
N GLY A 2 -14.55 -3.95 10.28
CA GLY A 2 -15.51 -3.79 9.18
C GLY A 2 -14.78 -3.47 7.88
N LYS A 3 -15.25 -4.03 6.76
CA LYS A 3 -14.68 -3.74 5.43
C LYS A 3 -14.73 -2.23 5.18
N THR A 4 -13.74 -1.66 4.48
CA THR A 4 -13.65 -0.25 4.07
C THR A 4 -15.01 0.37 3.70
N SER A 5 -15.79 -0.33 2.88
CA SER A 5 -17.10 0.12 2.42
C SER A 5 -18.14 0.29 3.53
N PHE A 6 -18.05 -0.48 4.62
CA PHE A 6 -18.96 -0.36 5.76
C PHE A 6 -18.75 0.97 6.49
N LEU A 7 -17.50 1.29 6.87
CA LEU A 7 -17.20 2.55 7.57
C LEU A 7 -17.44 3.75 6.67
N PHE A 8 -17.11 3.64 5.39
CA PHE A 8 -17.37 4.71 4.43
C PHE A 8 -18.87 4.98 4.27
N ASN A 9 -19.72 3.94 4.20
CA ASN A 9 -21.16 4.12 4.12
C ASN A 9 -21.77 4.67 5.42
N ALA A 10 -21.24 4.28 6.58
CA ALA A 10 -21.64 4.85 7.87
C ALA A 10 -21.33 6.36 7.90
N LEU A 11 -20.14 6.78 7.43
CA LEU A 11 -19.80 8.20 7.32
C LEU A 11 -20.71 8.94 6.32
N LYS A 12 -21.08 8.30 5.19
CA LYS A 12 -22.02 8.89 4.22
C LYS A 12 -23.45 9.03 4.73
N SER A 13 -23.81 8.25 5.75
CA SER A 13 -25.16 8.21 6.32
C SER A 13 -25.26 9.00 7.62
N ASP A 14 -24.21 9.75 7.98
CA ASP A 14 -24.07 10.49 9.24
C ASP A 14 -24.19 9.62 10.51
N ASP A 15 -23.92 8.32 10.39
CA ASP A 15 -23.89 7.40 11.55
C ASP A 15 -22.61 7.57 12.38
N ILE A 16 -21.55 8.11 11.76
CA ILE A 16 -20.27 8.45 12.39
C ILE A 16 -19.74 9.77 11.80
N ASP A 17 -18.96 10.51 12.58
CA ASP A 17 -18.37 11.78 12.14
C ASP A 17 -16.96 11.64 11.52
N GLY A 18 -16.35 10.46 11.62
CA GLY A 18 -15.02 10.22 11.07
C GLY A 18 -14.45 8.84 11.34
N TYR A 19 -13.47 8.46 10.53
CA TYR A 19 -12.69 7.23 10.68
C TYR A 19 -11.32 7.38 10.02
N LEU A 20 -10.43 6.40 10.24
CA LEU A 20 -9.10 6.39 9.62
C LEU A 20 -9.15 5.63 8.29
N GLU A 21 -8.61 6.25 7.24
CA GLU A 21 -8.51 5.66 5.91
C GLU A 21 -7.14 5.91 5.26
N PHE A 22 -6.73 5.04 4.36
CA PHE A 22 -5.52 5.16 3.56
C PHE A 22 -5.80 5.85 2.22
N THR A 23 -4.89 6.74 1.82
CA THR A 23 -4.99 7.49 0.56
C THR A 23 -5.08 6.58 -0.67
N GLY A 24 -4.38 5.44 -0.67
CA GLY A 24 -4.47 4.44 -1.71
C GLY A 24 -5.85 3.78 -1.82
N THR A 25 -6.48 3.47 -0.68
CA THR A 25 -7.84 2.91 -0.63
C THR A 25 -8.86 3.92 -1.12
N VAL A 26 -8.73 5.20 -0.74
CA VAL A 26 -9.59 6.27 -1.26
C VAL A 26 -9.58 6.29 -2.78
N LEU A 27 -8.39 6.32 -3.38
CA LEU A 27 -8.26 6.43 -4.84
C LEU A 27 -8.70 5.14 -5.54
N GLY A 28 -8.21 3.97 -5.11
CA GLY A 28 -8.48 2.70 -5.80
C GLY A 28 -9.89 2.13 -5.56
N GLU A 29 -10.42 2.27 -4.34
CA GLU A 29 -11.67 1.60 -3.95
C GLU A 29 -12.85 2.56 -3.87
N LEU A 30 -12.68 3.76 -3.32
CA LEU A 30 -13.80 4.65 -2.99
C LEU A 30 -14.12 5.67 -4.10
N THR A 31 -13.09 6.26 -4.71
CA THR A 31 -13.25 7.26 -5.78
C THR A 31 -13.02 6.68 -7.17
N LYS A 32 -12.40 5.49 -7.28
CA LYS A 32 -12.11 4.78 -8.54
C LYS A 32 -11.25 5.62 -9.50
N GLU A 33 -10.14 6.15 -8.99
CA GLU A 33 -9.20 6.98 -9.73
C GLU A 33 -7.80 6.37 -9.73
N ASP A 34 -7.11 6.50 -10.87
CA ASP A 34 -5.71 6.10 -10.98
C ASP A 34 -4.79 7.04 -10.21
N LEU A 35 -3.71 6.48 -9.65
CA LEU A 35 -2.66 7.24 -9.00
C LEU A 35 -1.91 8.11 -10.02
N LYS A 36 -1.95 9.43 -9.83
CA LYS A 36 -1.21 10.38 -10.69
C LYS A 36 0.27 10.51 -10.31
N SER A 37 0.64 10.09 -9.10
CA SER A 37 2.00 10.16 -8.59
C SER A 37 2.27 9.05 -7.58
N LYS A 38 3.55 8.78 -7.31
CA LYS A 38 4.00 7.94 -6.19
C LYS A 38 4.52 8.77 -5.00
N GLN A 39 4.56 10.10 -5.13
CA GLN A 39 4.98 10.98 -4.03
C GLN A 39 3.85 11.12 -3.01
N GLU A 40 4.15 10.84 -1.74
CA GLU A 40 3.16 10.77 -0.65
C GLU A 40 2.27 12.01 -0.57
N ASP A 41 2.86 13.21 -0.58
CA ASP A 41 2.11 14.48 -0.50
C ASP A 41 1.15 14.67 -1.68
N LYS A 42 1.56 14.25 -2.88
CA LYS A 42 0.71 14.35 -4.09
C LYS A 42 -0.44 13.35 -4.06
N VAL A 43 -0.18 12.14 -3.57
CA VAL A 43 -1.22 11.10 -3.41
C VAL A 43 -2.23 11.53 -2.35
N TYR A 44 -1.76 12.10 -1.23
CA TYR A 44 -2.63 12.68 -0.21
C TYR A 44 -3.51 13.80 -0.77
N GLN A 45 -2.92 14.76 -1.49
CA GLN A 45 -3.70 15.86 -2.06
C GLN A 45 -4.73 15.37 -3.07
N GLN A 46 -4.37 14.40 -3.93
CA GLN A 46 -5.32 13.79 -4.85
C GLN A 46 -6.48 13.13 -4.11
N ALA A 47 -6.20 12.33 -3.08
CA ALA A 47 -7.23 11.66 -2.29
C ALA A 47 -8.17 12.66 -1.58
N LYS A 48 -7.60 13.72 -0.98
CA LYS A 48 -8.35 14.78 -0.32
C LYS A 48 -9.29 15.50 -1.29
N ASP A 49 -8.76 15.96 -2.42
CA ASP A 49 -9.54 16.68 -3.44
C ASP A 49 -10.67 15.81 -4.00
N SER A 50 -10.42 14.51 -4.18
CA SER A 50 -11.42 13.60 -4.74
C SER A 50 -12.53 13.27 -3.75
N LEU A 51 -12.24 13.17 -2.45
CA LEU A 51 -13.27 13.02 -1.40
C LEU A 51 -14.12 14.27 -1.27
N GLU A 52 -13.51 15.46 -1.26
CA GLU A 52 -14.21 16.74 -1.17
C GLU A 52 -15.16 16.91 -2.37
N LYS A 53 -14.68 16.67 -3.59
CA LYS A 53 -15.48 16.86 -4.81
C LYS A 53 -16.62 15.86 -4.98
N LYS A 54 -16.42 14.60 -4.59
CA LYS A 54 -17.40 13.53 -4.84
C LYS A 54 -18.38 13.31 -3.70
N TYR A 55 -17.96 13.61 -2.48
CA TYR A 55 -18.69 13.20 -1.27
C TYR A 55 -18.80 14.30 -0.22
N ASP A 56 -18.27 15.50 -0.46
CA ASP A 56 -18.21 16.60 0.52
C ASP A 56 -17.53 16.19 1.84
N MET A 57 -16.55 15.30 1.74
CA MET A 57 -15.79 14.76 2.87
C MET A 57 -14.37 15.29 2.87
N THR A 58 -13.90 15.78 4.01
CA THR A 58 -12.52 16.26 4.16
C THR A 58 -11.61 15.18 4.74
N MET A 59 -10.54 14.86 4.01
CA MET A 59 -9.43 14.10 4.55
C MET A 59 -8.49 15.03 5.34
N LEU A 60 -8.32 14.73 6.63
CA LEU A 60 -7.45 15.49 7.53
C LEU A 60 -5.97 15.14 7.32
N LYS A 61 -5.08 15.92 7.96
CA LYS A 61 -3.63 15.76 7.87
C LYS A 61 -3.20 14.30 8.09
N PRO A 62 -2.37 13.73 7.21
CA PRO A 62 -1.97 12.34 7.30
C PRO A 62 -1.07 12.11 8.51
N MET A 63 -1.19 10.91 9.09
CA MET A 63 -0.24 10.44 10.09
C MET A 63 1.13 10.18 9.45
N LYS A 64 2.23 10.21 10.24
CA LYS A 64 3.59 9.86 9.77
C LYS A 64 3.77 8.38 9.41
N TYR A 65 2.69 7.60 9.35
CA TYR A 65 2.71 6.15 9.19
C TYR A 65 2.39 5.78 7.74
N ASN A 66 3.36 5.17 7.05
CA ASN A 66 3.17 4.63 5.70
C ASN A 66 2.97 3.11 5.81
N ASN A 67 1.73 2.65 5.63
CA ASN A 67 1.35 1.23 5.66
C ASN A 67 1.34 0.62 4.26
N THR A 68 2.46 0.69 3.56
CA THR A 68 2.60 0.07 2.25
C THR A 68 3.18 -1.34 2.37
N TYR A 69 2.93 -2.19 1.38
CA TYR A 69 3.50 -3.53 1.33
C TYR A 69 5.04 -3.45 1.30
N ALA A 70 5.67 -4.17 2.22
CA ALA A 70 7.12 -4.29 2.32
C ALA A 70 7.53 -5.76 2.39
N LEU A 71 8.76 -6.04 1.93
CA LEU A 71 9.38 -7.34 2.12
C LEU A 71 10.23 -7.33 3.38
N ALA A 72 9.93 -8.22 4.32
CA ALA A 72 10.69 -8.38 5.55
C ALA A 72 11.68 -9.55 5.43
N VAL A 73 12.91 -9.35 5.92
CA VAL A 73 13.95 -10.39 6.07
C VAL A 73 14.47 -10.43 7.51
N LYS A 74 15.08 -11.56 7.92
CA LYS A 74 15.70 -11.66 9.25
C LYS A 74 16.76 -10.58 9.44
N ARG A 75 16.79 -9.92 10.60
CA ARG A 75 17.69 -8.79 10.87
C ARG A 75 19.17 -9.14 10.69
N ASP A 76 19.59 -10.31 11.16
CA ASP A 76 20.99 -10.73 11.04
C ASP A 76 21.38 -11.07 9.60
N PHE A 77 20.43 -11.59 8.82
CA PHE A 77 20.60 -11.80 7.38
C PHE A 77 20.78 -10.47 6.65
N ALA A 78 19.93 -9.47 6.96
CA ALA A 78 20.06 -8.13 6.38
C ALA A 78 21.39 -7.48 6.71
N LYS A 79 21.87 -7.59 7.96
CA LYS A 79 23.18 -7.07 8.37
C LYS A 79 24.32 -7.78 7.64
N LYS A 80 24.31 -9.11 7.61
CA LYS A 80 25.35 -9.94 7.00
C LYS A 80 25.51 -9.66 5.51
N HIS A 81 24.40 -9.41 4.81
CA HIS A 81 24.37 -9.22 3.36
C HIS A 81 24.17 -7.75 2.92
N ASN A 82 24.20 -6.80 3.87
CA ASN A 82 24.02 -5.37 3.65
C ASN A 82 22.77 -5.03 2.82
N ILE A 83 21.61 -5.58 3.22
CA ILE A 83 20.33 -5.41 2.55
C ILE A 83 19.59 -4.21 3.18
N LYS A 84 19.28 -3.19 2.38
CA LYS A 84 18.52 -2.00 2.81
C LYS A 84 17.29 -1.73 1.96
N THR A 85 17.30 -2.18 0.71
CA THR A 85 16.24 -1.96 -0.28
C THR A 85 15.76 -3.31 -0.85
N ILE A 86 14.58 -3.32 -1.47
CA ILE A 86 14.08 -4.51 -2.19
C ILE A 86 15.09 -4.92 -3.29
N GLY A 87 15.72 -3.96 -3.96
CA GLY A 87 16.73 -4.22 -5.00
C GLY A 87 17.99 -4.93 -4.47
N ASP A 88 18.35 -4.74 -3.19
CA ASP A 88 19.49 -5.43 -2.59
C ASP A 88 19.26 -6.95 -2.47
N LEU A 89 18.01 -7.42 -2.51
CA LEU A 89 17.69 -8.84 -2.48
C LEU A 89 18.19 -9.58 -3.73
N ASN A 90 18.44 -8.89 -4.84
CA ASN A 90 19.04 -9.49 -6.03
C ASN A 90 20.45 -10.06 -5.77
N LYS A 91 21.19 -9.52 -4.78
CA LYS A 91 22.54 -9.99 -4.41
C LYS A 91 22.53 -11.37 -3.76
N VAL A 92 21.37 -11.79 -3.26
CA VAL A 92 21.19 -13.01 -2.46
C VAL A 92 20.00 -13.82 -2.97
N SER A 93 19.57 -13.60 -4.21
CA SER A 93 18.41 -14.27 -4.82
C SER A 93 18.53 -15.79 -4.79
N ASP A 94 19.75 -16.32 -4.86
CA ASP A 94 20.05 -17.76 -4.77
C ASP A 94 19.98 -18.33 -3.34
N GLN A 95 19.88 -17.48 -2.31
CA GLN A 95 19.90 -17.85 -0.89
C GLN A 95 18.57 -17.58 -0.18
N ILE A 96 17.57 -17.04 -0.88
CA ILE A 96 16.28 -16.64 -0.30
C ILE A 96 15.13 -17.40 -0.94
N LYS A 97 14.23 -17.91 -0.10
CA LYS A 97 12.95 -18.48 -0.52
C LYS A 97 11.83 -17.56 -0.01
N PRO A 98 11.17 -16.80 -0.89
CA PRO A 98 10.10 -15.91 -0.45
C PRO A 98 8.85 -16.70 -0.06
N GLY A 99 8.14 -16.22 0.95
CA GLY A 99 6.80 -16.65 1.31
C GLY A 99 5.85 -15.46 1.20
N PHE A 100 4.79 -15.60 0.40
CA PHE A 100 3.79 -14.56 0.19
C PHE A 100 2.41 -15.10 0.56
N THR A 101 1.51 -14.22 1.00
CA THR A 101 0.09 -14.56 1.12
C THR A 101 -0.51 -14.75 -0.28
N LEU A 102 -1.57 -15.55 -0.41
CA LEU A 102 -2.28 -15.75 -1.68
C LEU A 102 -2.73 -14.42 -2.29
N GLU A 103 -3.27 -13.54 -1.45
CA GLU A 103 -3.71 -12.19 -1.83
C GLU A 103 -2.57 -11.34 -2.40
N PHE A 104 -1.36 -11.44 -1.84
CA PHE A 104 -0.20 -10.71 -2.36
C PHE A 104 0.28 -11.26 -3.71
N ASN A 105 0.03 -12.54 -3.99
CA ASN A 105 0.46 -13.18 -5.22
C ASN A 105 -0.32 -12.69 -6.44
N ASP A 106 -1.61 -12.40 -6.28
CA ASP A 106 -2.54 -12.08 -7.37
C ASP A 106 -2.69 -10.58 -7.64
N ARG A 107 -2.36 -9.74 -6.66
CA ARG A 107 -2.46 -8.28 -6.79
C ARG A 107 -1.46 -7.71 -7.79
N SER A 108 -1.88 -6.81 -8.67
CA SER A 108 -1.00 -6.17 -9.66
C SER A 108 0.14 -5.34 -9.04
N ASP A 109 -0.10 -4.77 -7.85
CA ASP A 109 0.88 -4.07 -7.01
C ASP A 109 1.62 -4.97 -6.01
N GLY A 110 1.33 -6.28 -6.00
CA GLY A 110 1.94 -7.30 -5.14
C GLY A 110 3.12 -8.03 -5.81
N TYR A 111 3.11 -9.36 -5.82
CA TYR A 111 4.18 -10.19 -6.38
C TYR A 111 4.54 -9.85 -7.85
N PRO A 112 3.59 -9.56 -8.77
CA PRO A 112 3.90 -9.11 -10.12
C PRO A 112 4.78 -7.84 -10.17
N ALA A 113 4.52 -6.86 -9.30
CA ALA A 113 5.33 -5.65 -9.20
C ALA A 113 6.72 -5.94 -8.62
N VAL A 114 6.79 -6.84 -7.63
CA VAL A 114 8.05 -7.31 -7.06
C VAL A 114 8.89 -8.06 -8.12
N LYS A 115 8.29 -8.98 -8.87
CA LYS A 115 8.96 -9.75 -9.94
C LYS A 115 9.55 -8.87 -11.05
N LYS A 116 8.99 -7.67 -11.29
CA LYS A 116 9.59 -6.68 -12.20
C LYS A 116 10.86 -6.04 -11.62
N SER A 117 10.99 -5.97 -10.30
CA SER A 117 12.14 -5.36 -9.61
C SER A 117 13.20 -6.37 -9.20
N ILE A 118 12.83 -7.64 -8.98
CA ILE A 118 13.74 -8.70 -8.53
C ILE A 118 13.47 -10.03 -9.25
N SER A 119 14.54 -10.73 -9.62
CA SER A 119 14.45 -12.02 -10.28
C SER A 119 14.76 -13.12 -9.28
N PHE A 120 13.72 -13.68 -8.65
CA PHE A 120 13.86 -14.88 -7.82
C PHE A 120 14.03 -16.12 -8.71
N ARG A 121 14.97 -17.01 -8.38
CA ARG A 121 14.99 -18.35 -8.99
C ARG A 121 13.68 -19.06 -8.65
N HIS A 122 12.96 -19.51 -9.67
CA HIS A 122 11.86 -20.43 -9.52
C HIS A 122 12.46 -21.84 -9.30
N ILE A 123 11.92 -22.57 -8.32
CA ILE A 123 11.98 -24.03 -8.30
C ILE A 123 10.55 -24.49 -8.54
#